data_AF-A0A967T494-F1
#
_entry.id   AF-A0A967T494-F1
#
_cell.length_a   1.000
_cell.length_b   1.000
_cell.length_c   1.000
_cell.angle_alpha   90.00
_cell.angle_beta   90.00
_cell.angle_gamma   90.00
#
_symmetry.space_group_name_H-M   'P 1'
#
loop_
_entity.id
_entity.type
_entity.pdbx_description
1 polymer ?
#
loop_
_entity_poly.entity_id
_entity_poly.type
_entity_poly.pdbx_seq_one_letter_code
_entity_poly.pdbx_strand_id
1 'polypeptide(L)'
;GLNQNSDIVEVVSKVYHYISHEIRDVSNSEQTDVSSALMFGEANGITKNRMFVAMLRTLGVPSRLVGGLLLKPEETQRIHRWVEVYIGNHWVPFDPLQRKFAELPENYLTVYYGDYPFFRHNRNIDFKYSIGVERRLFLNTDLRAYPLNLMNAQPFFQKAGLPLDLLQIIITIPIGAVVIIIFRNVIGIQTFGTFLPVLIAATFRESGLFWGIIIFVLIILVGALLRSSLNGLRILHTPKLTILLVYVVLALLAVSALGVGFGNEDLGYTSLFPLALMALTIERFSLITEENGIKTALVLFANTVVTVIFCYVVITSILLQTIVLAYPEVLLLVVSVSIYLGAWKGLRITELIRFRKLIFRKEILS
;
A
#
# COMPACT_ATOMS: atom_id res chain seq x y z
N GLY A 1 -38.72 10.91 41.70
CA GLY A 1 -37.28 10.95 41.36
C GLY A 1 -36.82 9.83 40.43
N LEU A 2 -37.73 8.95 39.99
CA LEU A 2 -37.55 8.05 38.85
C LEU A 2 -38.54 8.50 37.76
N ASN A 3 -38.18 8.28 36.49
CA ASN A 3 -39.04 8.26 35.30
C ASN A 3 -39.15 9.40 34.27
N GLN A 4 -38.52 10.57 34.37
CA GLN A 4 -38.53 11.45 33.17
C GLN A 4 -37.62 10.93 32.04
N ASN A 5 -36.45 10.37 32.39
CA ASN A 5 -35.50 9.87 31.39
C ASN A 5 -35.89 8.51 30.79
N SER A 6 -36.57 7.63 31.53
CA SER A 6 -37.08 6.36 30.98
C SER A 6 -38.13 6.62 29.91
N ASP A 7 -39.01 7.59 30.14
CA ASP A 7 -40.09 7.94 29.23
C ASP A 7 -39.52 8.57 27.95
N ILE A 8 -38.47 9.39 28.07
CA ILE A 8 -37.75 9.94 26.91
C ILE A 8 -37.05 8.83 26.11
N VAL A 9 -36.38 7.88 26.75
CA VAL A 9 -35.71 6.77 26.06
C VAL A 9 -36.72 5.89 25.33
N GLU A 10 -37.86 5.60 25.96
CA GLU A 10 -38.94 4.83 25.34
C GLU A 10 -39.53 5.57 24.12
N VAL A 11 -39.77 6.88 24.25
CA VAL A 11 -40.22 7.73 23.15
C VAL A 11 -39.21 7.73 21.99
N VAL A 12 -37.93 7.98 22.28
CA VAL A 12 -36.86 7.99 21.27
C VAL A 12 -36.75 6.64 20.58
N SER A 13 -36.85 5.53 21.33
CA SER A 13 -36.85 4.18 20.78
C SER A 13 -38.03 3.93 19.84
N LYS A 14 -39.26 4.29 20.24
CA LYS A 14 -40.45 4.13 19.39
C LYS A 14 -40.34 4.93 18.09
N VAL A 15 -39.94 6.20 18.17
CA VAL A 15 -39.78 7.06 16.99
C VAL A 15 -38.67 6.51 16.08
N TYR A 16 -37.56 6.03 16.66
CA TYR A 16 -36.47 5.43 15.91
C TYR A 16 -36.92 4.16 15.17
N HIS A 17 -37.62 3.25 15.86
CA HIS A 17 -38.12 2.02 15.26
C HIS A 17 -39.09 2.30 14.11
N TYR A 18 -40.02 3.24 14.31
CA TYR A 18 -40.95 3.68 13.26
C TYR A 18 -40.20 4.14 11.99
N ILE A 19 -39.23 5.04 12.13
CA ILE A 19 -38.51 5.61 10.96
C ILE A 19 -37.57 4.59 10.30
N SER A 20 -36.92 3.73 11.09
CA SER A 20 -35.93 2.77 10.56
C SER A 20 -36.57 1.51 9.93
N HIS A 21 -37.76 1.11 10.38
CA HIS A 21 -38.41 -0.14 9.96
C HIS A 21 -39.68 0.07 9.12
N GLU A 22 -40.49 1.09 9.39
CA GLU A 22 -41.76 1.29 8.69
C GLU A 22 -41.62 2.17 7.45
N ILE A 23 -40.66 3.09 7.44
CA ILE A 23 -40.40 3.97 6.29
C ILE A 23 -39.42 3.29 5.33
N ARG A 24 -39.84 3.11 4.08
CA ARG A 24 -39.02 2.48 3.03
C ARG A 24 -37.92 3.42 2.54
N ASP A 25 -36.74 2.86 2.29
CA ASP A 25 -35.59 3.60 1.76
C ASP A 25 -35.68 3.74 0.24
N VAL A 26 -35.68 4.99 -0.23
CA VAL A 26 -35.63 5.31 -1.67
C VAL A 26 -34.32 6.02 -1.98
N SER A 27 -33.44 5.36 -2.74
CA SER A 27 -32.08 5.84 -3.03
C SER A 27 -32.01 6.90 -4.15
N ASN A 28 -33.10 7.11 -4.89
CA ASN A 28 -33.08 7.85 -6.17
C ASN A 28 -33.95 9.10 -6.23
N SER A 29 -34.61 9.50 -5.13
CA SER A 29 -35.47 10.70 -5.17
C SER A 29 -34.68 11.96 -4.80
N GLU A 30 -34.76 12.96 -5.68
CA GLU A 30 -34.50 14.36 -5.30
C GLU A 30 -35.28 14.70 -4.03
N GLN A 31 -34.69 15.58 -3.20
CA GLN A 31 -35.11 15.91 -1.84
C GLN A 31 -36.62 15.78 -1.61
N THR A 32 -37.03 14.67 -1.01
CA THR A 32 -38.41 14.48 -0.57
C THR A 32 -38.63 15.31 0.68
N ASP A 33 -39.61 16.23 0.64
CA ASP A 33 -40.03 16.97 1.84
C ASP A 33 -40.51 16.01 2.93
N VAL A 34 -40.31 16.39 4.20
CA VAL A 34 -40.67 15.56 5.37
C VAL A 34 -42.17 15.25 5.39
N SER A 35 -43.01 16.18 4.97
CA SER A 35 -44.46 15.99 4.84
C SER A 35 -44.82 14.96 3.77
N SER A 36 -44.12 14.96 2.65
CA SER A 36 -44.33 14.00 1.57
C SER A 36 -43.88 12.60 1.99
N ALA A 37 -42.74 12.49 2.66
CA ALA A 37 -42.24 11.23 3.19
C ALA A 37 -43.19 10.58 4.20
N LEU A 38 -43.83 11.40 5.04
CA LEU A 38 -44.85 10.95 5.99
C LEU A 38 -46.12 10.42 5.31
N MET A 39 -46.54 11.02 4.19
CA MET A 39 -47.73 10.58 3.46
C MET A 39 -47.50 9.32 2.64
N PHE A 40 -46.34 9.18 2.02
CA PHE A 40 -46.03 8.08 1.10
C PHE A 40 -45.32 6.89 1.78
N GLY A 41 -44.84 7.05 3.02
CA GLY A 41 -44.09 6.01 3.73
C GLY A 41 -42.71 5.72 3.10
N GLU A 42 -42.19 6.66 2.32
CA GLU A 42 -40.96 6.54 1.53
C GLU A 42 -40.07 7.76 1.74
N ALA A 43 -38.79 7.53 2.06
CA ALA A 43 -37.85 8.62 2.33
C ALA A 43 -36.42 8.25 1.94
N ASN A 44 -35.65 9.25 1.51
CA ASN A 44 -34.19 9.14 1.43
C ASN A 44 -33.56 9.30 2.83
N GLY A 45 -32.27 8.94 2.96
CA GLY A 45 -31.58 9.01 4.25
C GLY A 45 -31.53 10.41 4.88
N ILE A 46 -31.50 11.48 4.07
CA ILE A 46 -31.51 12.86 4.57
C ILE A 46 -32.88 13.19 5.19
N THR A 47 -33.96 12.83 4.49
CA THR A 47 -35.34 13.06 4.93
C THR A 47 -35.68 12.25 6.17
N LYS A 48 -35.22 10.99 6.26
CA LYS A 48 -35.37 10.17 7.48
C LYS A 48 -34.77 10.85 8.72
N ASN A 49 -33.55 11.37 8.59
CA ASN A 49 -32.89 12.08 9.67
C ASN A 49 -33.61 13.38 10.06
N ARG A 50 -34.05 14.18 9.07
CA ARG A 50 -34.84 15.40 9.31
C ARG A 50 -36.16 15.10 10.02
N MET A 51 -36.84 14.05 9.59
CA MET A 51 -38.08 13.58 10.18
C MET A 51 -37.89 13.14 11.63
N PHE A 52 -36.81 12.40 11.92
CA PHE A 52 -36.48 11.98 13.28
C PHE A 52 -36.28 13.19 14.21
N VAL A 53 -35.51 14.18 13.77
CA VAL A 53 -35.31 15.43 14.53
C VAL A 53 -36.61 16.20 14.70
N ALA A 54 -37.44 16.31 13.66
CA ALA A 54 -38.71 17.02 13.73
C ALA A 54 -39.66 16.38 14.76
N MET A 55 -39.83 15.05 14.72
CA MET A 55 -40.68 14.32 15.66
C MET A 55 -40.20 14.42 17.12
N LEU A 56 -38.89 14.34 17.33
CA LEU A 56 -38.32 14.47 18.69
C LEU A 56 -38.50 15.89 19.23
N ARG A 57 -38.32 16.91 18.39
CA ARG A 57 -38.51 18.31 18.79
C ARG A 57 -39.98 18.63 19.10
N THR A 58 -40.95 18.05 18.38
CA THR A 58 -42.38 18.23 18.72
C THR A 58 -42.74 17.60 20.06
N LEU A 59 -42.01 16.57 20.48
CA LEU A 59 -42.16 15.92 21.79
C LEU A 59 -41.33 16.58 22.89
N GLY A 60 -40.71 17.73 22.62
CA GLY A 60 -39.91 18.49 23.59
C GLY A 60 -38.51 17.91 23.84
N VAL A 61 -38.06 16.93 23.04
CA VAL A 61 -36.73 16.31 23.18
C VAL A 61 -35.73 17.09 22.32
N PRO A 62 -34.67 17.69 22.91
CA PRO A 62 -33.65 18.40 22.15
C PRO A 62 -32.88 17.42 21.25
N SER A 63 -32.89 17.70 19.96
CA SER A 63 -32.19 16.89 18.96
C SER A 63 -31.57 17.77 17.88
N ARG A 64 -30.47 17.30 17.28
CA ARG A 64 -29.73 18.03 16.24
C ARG A 64 -29.26 17.09 15.13
N LEU A 65 -29.18 17.63 13.92
CA LEU A 65 -28.56 16.94 12.79
C LEU A 65 -27.04 17.09 12.88
N VAL A 66 -26.34 16.04 12.47
CA VAL A 66 -24.90 16.00 12.36
C VAL A 66 -24.54 15.55 10.96
N GLY A 67 -23.61 16.26 10.34
CA GLY A 67 -23.07 15.90 9.04
C GLY A 67 -21.61 15.54 9.15
N GLY A 68 -21.23 14.47 8.45
CA GLY A 68 -19.88 13.94 8.53
C GLY A 68 -19.56 12.96 7.42
N LEU A 69 -18.51 12.19 7.64
CA LEU A 69 -17.99 11.23 6.68
C LEU A 69 -17.96 9.83 7.30
N LEU A 70 -18.30 8.83 6.49
CA LEU A 70 -18.04 7.44 6.81
C LEU A 70 -16.64 7.11 6.29
N LEU A 71 -15.70 6.90 7.18
CA LEU A 71 -14.31 6.59 6.84
C LEU A 71 -14.21 5.14 6.37
N LYS A 72 -14.55 4.90 5.10
CA LYS A 72 -14.29 3.63 4.41
C LYS A 72 -13.13 3.83 3.43
N PRO A 73 -12.00 3.10 3.59
CA PRO A 73 -10.89 3.15 2.64
C PRO A 73 -11.35 2.79 1.22
N GLU A 74 -10.71 3.39 0.21
CA GLU A 74 -10.82 2.99 -1.22
C GLU A 74 -12.19 3.22 -1.88
N GLU A 75 -13.15 3.81 -1.17
CA GLU A 75 -14.47 4.16 -1.70
C GLU A 75 -14.64 5.69 -1.71
N THR A 76 -15.14 6.23 -2.82
CA THR A 76 -15.49 7.65 -2.92
C THR A 76 -16.63 7.96 -1.95
N GLN A 77 -16.34 8.77 -0.92
CA GLN A 77 -17.32 9.09 0.11
C GLN A 77 -18.16 10.30 -0.28
N ARG A 78 -19.44 10.20 0.08
CA ARG A 78 -20.35 11.34 0.16
C ARG A 78 -20.61 11.67 1.63
N ILE A 79 -21.14 12.86 1.85
CA ILE A 79 -21.46 13.32 3.19
C ILE A 79 -22.63 12.53 3.70
N HIS A 80 -22.38 11.84 4.80
CA HIS A 80 -23.38 11.12 5.53
C HIS A 80 -23.95 12.01 6.63
N ARG A 81 -25.23 11.83 6.93
CA ARG A 81 -25.92 12.58 7.99
C ARG A 81 -26.52 11.60 8.97
N TRP A 82 -26.46 11.96 10.24
CA TRP A 82 -27.09 11.25 11.34
C TRP A 82 -27.66 12.26 12.35
N VAL A 83 -28.23 11.76 13.44
CA VAL A 83 -28.91 12.57 14.45
C VAL A 83 -28.26 12.36 15.80
N GLU A 84 -28.16 13.43 16.58
CA GLU A 84 -27.82 13.35 18.00
C GLU A 84 -29.00 13.86 18.83
N VAL A 85 -29.35 13.11 19.87
CA VAL A 85 -30.46 13.39 20.79
C VAL A 85 -29.90 13.61 22.18
N TYR A 86 -30.38 14.65 22.86
CA TYR A 86 -29.92 14.98 24.20
C TYR A 86 -30.68 14.16 25.25
N ILE A 87 -30.00 13.18 25.85
CA ILE A 87 -30.56 12.24 26.84
C ILE A 87 -29.62 12.20 28.04
N GLY A 88 -30.13 12.44 29.26
CA GLY A 88 -29.34 12.26 30.48
C GLY A 88 -28.03 13.05 30.51
N ASN A 89 -28.07 14.32 30.10
CA ASN A 89 -26.93 15.24 30.03
C ASN A 89 -25.85 14.90 28.98
N HIS A 90 -26.14 13.97 28.07
CA HIS A 90 -25.22 13.55 27.00
C HIS A 90 -25.92 13.60 25.63
N TRP A 91 -25.14 13.85 24.57
CA TRP A 91 -25.61 13.73 23.19
C TRP A 91 -25.42 12.28 22.74
N VAL A 92 -26.53 11.59 22.49
CA VAL A 92 -26.55 10.19 22.08
C VAL A 92 -26.79 10.14 20.57
N PRO A 93 -25.92 9.50 19.77
CA PRO A 93 -26.07 9.47 18.33
C PRO A 93 -27.00 8.34 17.85
N PHE A 94 -27.71 8.59 16.76
CA PHE A 94 -28.63 7.68 16.11
C PHE A 94 -28.53 7.83 14.60
N ASP A 95 -28.51 6.71 13.90
CA ASP A 95 -28.54 6.65 12.44
C ASP A 95 -29.66 5.71 11.99
N PRO A 96 -30.83 6.26 11.60
CA PRO A 96 -31.94 5.47 11.07
C PRO A 96 -31.63 4.79 9.73
N LEU A 97 -30.71 5.34 8.92
CA LEU A 97 -30.35 4.79 7.61
C LEU A 97 -29.46 3.56 7.74
N GLN A 98 -28.40 3.65 8.55
CA GLN A 98 -27.48 2.53 8.82
C GLN A 98 -27.96 1.62 9.96
N ARG A 99 -29.18 1.86 10.48
CA ARG A 99 -29.80 1.15 11.60
C ARG A 99 -28.89 1.06 12.83
N LYS A 100 -28.26 2.20 13.19
CA LYS A 100 -27.47 2.35 14.40
C LYS A 100 -28.27 3.06 15.49
N PHE A 101 -28.36 2.43 16.66
CA PHE A 101 -29.11 2.92 17.81
C PHE A 101 -28.13 3.21 18.95
N ALA A 102 -28.10 4.45 19.42
CA ALA A 102 -27.28 4.94 20.54
C ALA A 102 -25.74 4.82 20.41
N GLU A 103 -25.22 4.08 19.45
CA GLU A 103 -23.80 3.85 19.25
C GLU A 103 -23.42 3.96 17.76
N LEU A 104 -22.36 4.71 17.48
CA LEU A 104 -21.75 4.80 16.15
C LEU A 104 -20.41 4.05 16.14
N PRO A 105 -20.12 3.27 15.09
CA PRO A 105 -18.79 2.67 14.93
C PRO A 105 -17.70 3.73 14.80
N GLU A 106 -16.44 3.34 15.08
CA GLU A 106 -15.25 4.22 15.05
C GLU A 106 -14.97 4.90 13.70
N ASN A 107 -15.64 4.48 12.63
CA ASN A 107 -15.47 5.03 11.29
C ASN A 107 -16.33 6.26 10.99
N TYR A 108 -17.08 6.80 11.96
CA TYR A 108 -17.87 8.02 11.78
C TYR A 108 -17.03 9.24 12.16
N LEU A 109 -16.79 10.13 11.20
CA LEU A 109 -16.11 11.41 11.44
C LEU A 109 -17.11 12.57 11.41
N THR A 110 -17.32 13.20 12.56
CA THR A 110 -18.13 14.43 12.68
C THR A 110 -17.43 15.61 12.02
N VAL A 111 -18.11 16.30 11.11
CA VAL A 111 -17.55 17.49 10.42
C VAL A 111 -18.31 18.76 10.76
N TYR A 112 -19.64 18.72 10.83
CA TYR A 112 -20.47 19.87 11.18
C TYR A 112 -21.76 19.47 11.91
N TYR A 113 -22.34 20.45 12.61
CA TYR A 113 -23.63 20.34 13.27
C TYR A 113 -24.66 21.24 12.58
N GLY A 114 -25.90 20.76 12.46
CA GLY A 114 -27.02 21.49 11.88
C GLY A 114 -27.42 21.02 10.47
N ASP A 115 -28.50 21.59 9.96
CA ASP A 115 -29.09 21.26 8.65
C ASP A 115 -28.60 22.20 7.56
N TYR A 116 -27.29 22.20 7.31
CA TYR A 116 -26.69 23.06 6.29
C TYR A 116 -26.24 22.23 5.08
N PRO A 117 -26.33 22.78 3.86
CA PRO A 117 -25.63 22.22 2.72
C PRO A 117 -24.12 22.37 2.97
N PHE A 118 -23.36 21.30 2.75
CA PHE A 118 -21.92 21.31 3.01
C PHE A 118 -21.15 22.24 2.08
N PHE A 119 -21.57 22.31 0.82
CA PHE A 119 -21.08 23.30 -0.14
C PHE A 119 -22.23 24.20 -0.58
N ARG A 120 -21.95 25.49 -0.70
CA ARG A 120 -22.80 26.46 -1.39
C ARG A 120 -22.09 26.85 -2.67
N HIS A 121 -22.72 26.61 -3.82
CA HIS A 121 -22.18 27.00 -5.13
C HIS A 121 -23.22 27.84 -5.88
N ASN A 122 -22.78 28.58 -6.89
CA ASN A 122 -23.68 29.32 -7.76
C ASN A 122 -24.41 28.35 -8.71
N ARG A 123 -25.66 28.63 -9.07
CA ARG A 123 -26.52 27.76 -9.90
C ARG A 123 -25.97 27.48 -11.30
N ASN A 124 -25.10 28.35 -11.83
CA ASN A 124 -24.54 28.24 -13.18
C ASN A 124 -23.29 27.36 -13.29
N ILE A 125 -22.89 26.66 -12.23
CA ILE A 125 -21.70 25.79 -12.23
C ILE A 125 -22.15 24.37 -11.88
N ASP A 126 -21.94 23.42 -12.80
CA ASP A 126 -22.11 21.99 -12.53
C ASP A 126 -21.00 21.55 -11.56
N PHE A 127 -21.30 21.60 -10.27
CA PHE A 127 -20.34 21.33 -9.19
C PHE A 127 -20.53 19.90 -8.69
N LYS A 128 -19.61 19.01 -9.09
CA LYS A 128 -19.53 17.63 -8.59
C LYS A 128 -18.27 17.50 -7.75
N TYR A 129 -18.42 16.99 -6.54
CA TYR A 129 -17.31 16.74 -5.62
C TYR A 129 -17.31 15.28 -5.19
N SER A 130 -16.12 14.76 -4.92
CA SER A 130 -15.86 13.44 -4.34
C SER A 130 -14.86 13.61 -3.21
N ILE A 131 -15.06 12.89 -2.11
CA ILE A 131 -14.11 12.87 -1.00
C ILE A 131 -13.40 11.53 -1.02
N GLY A 132 -12.09 11.56 -1.24
CA GLY A 132 -11.22 10.38 -1.14
C GLY A 132 -10.71 10.20 0.29
N VAL A 133 -10.87 9.01 0.84
CA VAL A 133 -10.33 8.64 2.16
C VAL A 133 -9.22 7.63 1.95
N GLU A 134 -7.99 8.03 2.28
CA GLU A 134 -6.82 7.16 2.26
C GLU A 134 -6.41 6.80 3.69
N ARG A 135 -6.24 5.50 3.94
CA ARG A 135 -5.69 5.04 5.21
C ARG A 135 -4.17 5.22 5.17
N ARG A 136 -3.64 6.12 6.00
CA ARG A 136 -2.20 6.31 6.17
C ARG A 136 -1.76 5.83 7.55
N LEU A 137 -0.68 5.06 7.58
CA LEU A 137 0.00 4.68 8.82
C LEU A 137 0.82 5.88 9.29
N PHE A 138 0.40 6.52 10.38
CA PHE A 138 1.17 7.57 11.03
C PHE A 138 1.93 6.99 12.22
N LEU A 139 3.21 7.33 12.33
CA LEU A 139 4.00 7.01 13.51
C LEU A 139 3.50 7.86 14.68
N ASN A 140 3.21 7.23 15.82
CA ASN A 140 2.67 7.93 16.98
C ASN A 140 3.67 9.00 17.45
N THR A 141 3.25 10.26 17.50
CA THR A 141 4.10 11.43 17.76
C THR A 141 4.69 11.46 19.18
N ASP A 142 4.25 10.59 20.08
CA ASP A 142 4.78 10.50 21.45
C ASP A 142 6.17 9.86 21.54
N LEU A 143 6.64 9.20 20.47
CA LEU A 143 8.04 8.75 20.36
C LEU A 143 9.03 9.91 20.22
N ARG A 144 8.56 11.16 20.05
CA ARG A 144 9.37 12.40 20.05
C ARG A 144 10.07 12.67 21.38
N ALA A 145 9.63 12.06 22.48
CA ALA A 145 10.18 12.29 23.81
C ALA A 145 11.44 11.47 24.14
N TYR A 146 11.89 10.58 23.23
CA TYR A 146 13.10 9.79 23.46
C TYR A 146 14.37 10.54 23.02
N PRO A 147 15.37 10.69 23.91
CA PRO A 147 16.59 11.48 23.66
C PRO A 147 17.55 10.86 22.62
N LEU A 148 17.28 9.65 22.14
CA LEU A 148 18.09 8.94 21.15
C LEU A 148 17.74 9.29 19.70
N ASN A 149 16.68 10.07 19.45
CA ASN A 149 16.28 10.51 18.11
C ASN A 149 16.95 11.86 17.77
N LEU A 150 18.25 11.78 17.46
CA LEU A 150 19.13 12.92 17.19
C LEU A 150 18.93 13.47 15.76
N MET A 151 18.49 12.62 14.82
CA MET A 151 18.23 12.94 13.42
C MET A 151 16.75 12.81 13.10
N ASN A 152 15.93 13.65 13.73
CA ASN A 152 14.48 13.66 13.51
C ASN A 152 14.14 14.22 12.12
N ALA A 153 14.17 13.35 11.11
CA ALA A 153 14.01 13.68 9.69
C ALA A 153 12.54 13.98 9.29
N GLN A 154 11.58 13.41 10.01
CA GLN A 154 10.15 13.48 9.70
C GLN A 154 9.58 14.90 9.49
N PRO A 155 9.86 15.91 10.35
CA PRO A 155 9.34 17.27 10.16
C PRO A 155 9.94 17.98 8.93
N PHE A 156 11.14 17.62 8.49
CA PHE A 156 11.76 18.18 7.28
C PHE A 156 11.05 17.67 6.02
N PHE A 157 10.76 16.37 5.98
CA PHE A 157 10.10 15.73 4.83
C PHE A 157 8.60 16.08 4.73
N GLN A 158 7.91 16.25 5.86
CA GLN A 158 6.52 16.74 5.85
C GLN A 158 6.41 18.17 5.31
N LYS A 159 7.37 19.04 5.62
CA LYS A 159 7.45 20.39 5.02
C LYS A 159 7.75 20.35 3.51
N ALA A 160 8.45 19.33 3.04
CA ALA A 160 8.76 19.13 1.62
C ALA A 160 7.58 18.53 0.81
N GLY A 161 6.48 18.15 1.46
CA GLY A 161 5.29 17.59 0.80
C GLY A 161 5.50 16.21 0.17
N LEU A 162 6.57 15.50 0.54
CA LEU A 162 6.89 14.19 -0.03
C LEU A 162 5.98 13.09 0.56
N PRO A 163 5.48 12.15 -0.27
CA PRO A 163 4.74 10.99 0.22
C PRO A 163 5.62 10.16 1.16
N LEU A 164 5.10 9.80 2.34
CA LEU A 164 5.83 8.99 3.31
C LEU A 164 6.27 7.64 2.75
N ASP A 165 5.51 7.09 1.80
CA ASP A 165 5.80 5.79 1.16
C ASP A 165 7.08 5.83 0.33
N LEU A 166 7.30 6.91 -0.43
CA LEU A 166 8.54 7.15 -1.18
C LEU A 166 9.75 7.25 -0.24
N LEU A 167 9.58 7.93 0.89
CA LEU A 167 10.63 8.06 1.89
C LEU A 167 10.97 6.70 2.52
N GLN A 168 9.97 5.90 2.87
CA GLN A 168 10.17 4.55 3.38
C GLN A 168 10.93 3.68 2.38
N ILE A 169 10.65 3.79 1.08
CA ILE A 169 11.38 3.06 0.03
C ILE A 169 12.86 3.45 0.05
N ILE A 170 13.14 4.74 -0.07
CA ILE A 170 14.51 5.24 -0.22
C ILE A 170 15.39 4.87 0.99
N ILE A 171 14.86 5.01 2.22
CA ILE A 171 15.63 4.74 3.44
C ILE A 171 15.78 3.23 3.70
N THR A 172 14.92 2.38 3.14
CA THR A 172 15.02 0.92 3.34
C THR A 172 15.98 0.23 2.35
N ILE A 173 16.26 0.83 1.18
CA ILE A 173 17.19 0.26 0.17
C ILE A 173 18.58 -0.10 0.74
N PRO A 174 19.24 0.74 1.57
CA PRO A 174 20.52 0.40 2.21
C PRO A 174 20.47 -0.88 3.05
N ILE A 175 19.33 -1.21 3.66
CA ILE A 175 19.17 -2.44 4.44
C ILE A 175 19.13 -3.65 3.50
N GLY A 176 18.48 -3.52 2.35
CA GLY A 176 18.56 -4.51 1.29
C GLY A 176 20.01 -4.74 0.81
N ALA A 177 20.85 -3.70 0.79
CA ALA A 177 22.26 -3.85 0.46
C ALA A 177 23.03 -4.71 1.49
N VAL A 178 22.70 -4.62 2.78
CA VAL A 178 23.27 -5.51 3.82
C VAL A 178 22.96 -6.96 3.53
N VAL A 179 21.72 -7.26 3.10
CA VAL A 179 21.33 -8.61 2.70
C VAL A 179 22.24 -9.11 1.58
N ILE A 180 22.52 -8.29 0.57
CA ILE A 180 23.45 -8.68 -0.50
C ILE A 180 24.85 -8.95 0.03
N ILE A 181 25.35 -8.10 0.93
CA ILE A 181 26.68 -8.30 1.53
C ILE A 181 26.73 -9.65 2.27
N ILE A 182 25.67 -10.02 3.00
CA ILE A 182 25.57 -11.33 3.67
C ILE A 182 25.61 -12.46 2.64
N PHE A 183 24.79 -12.39 1.58
CA PHE A 183 24.76 -13.41 0.53
C PHE A 183 26.12 -13.57 -0.16
N ARG A 184 26.84 -12.46 -0.40
CA ARG A 184 28.13 -12.47 -1.10
C ARG A 184 29.30 -12.87 -0.22
N ASN A 185 29.38 -12.33 1.00
CA ASN A 185 30.56 -12.48 1.87
C ASN A 185 30.43 -13.68 2.80
N VAL A 186 29.24 -13.95 3.33
CA VAL A 186 29.01 -15.05 4.29
C VAL A 186 28.61 -16.32 3.55
N ILE A 187 27.59 -16.24 2.68
CA ILE A 187 27.10 -17.44 1.97
C ILE A 187 28.03 -17.79 0.81
N GLY A 188 28.48 -16.78 0.04
CA GLY A 188 29.31 -16.97 -1.15
C GLY A 188 28.51 -17.17 -2.43
N ILE A 189 27.25 -16.72 -2.46
CA ILE A 189 26.39 -16.82 -3.64
C ILE A 189 26.77 -15.70 -4.61
N GLN A 190 26.99 -16.06 -5.87
CA GLN A 190 27.26 -15.11 -6.94
C GLN A 190 25.97 -14.75 -7.68
N THR A 191 25.70 -13.45 -7.80
CA THR A 191 24.53 -12.86 -8.47
C THR A 191 24.93 -11.99 -9.65
N PHE A 192 23.96 -11.52 -10.42
CA PHE A 192 24.20 -10.48 -11.42
C PHE A 192 24.58 -9.17 -10.75
N GLY A 193 25.88 -8.89 -10.72
CA GLY A 193 26.40 -7.69 -10.06
C GLY A 193 26.13 -7.66 -8.55
N THR A 194 26.53 -6.56 -7.93
CA THR A 194 26.45 -6.36 -6.48
C THR A 194 25.24 -5.56 -6.03
N PHE A 195 24.64 -4.76 -6.92
CA PHE A 195 23.49 -3.91 -6.59
C PHE A 195 22.24 -4.24 -7.39
N LEU A 196 22.37 -5.00 -8.48
CA LEU A 196 21.23 -5.35 -9.32
C LEU A 196 20.13 -6.10 -8.54
N PRO A 197 20.43 -7.08 -7.66
CA PRO A 197 19.37 -7.79 -6.94
C PRO A 197 18.52 -6.88 -6.04
N VAL A 198 19.13 -5.90 -5.36
CA VAL A 198 18.39 -4.98 -4.48
C VAL A 198 17.54 -4.02 -5.31
N LEU A 199 18.02 -3.58 -6.47
CA LEU A 199 17.26 -2.72 -7.38
C LEU A 199 16.07 -3.45 -7.99
N ILE A 200 16.23 -4.72 -8.40
CA ILE A 200 15.12 -5.56 -8.86
C ILE A 200 14.12 -5.82 -7.71
N ALA A 201 14.61 -6.06 -6.48
CA ALA A 201 13.72 -6.22 -5.33
C ALA A 201 12.90 -4.96 -5.04
N ALA A 202 13.49 -3.78 -5.23
CA ALA A 202 12.78 -2.50 -5.08
C ALA A 202 11.69 -2.32 -6.15
N THR A 203 11.91 -2.75 -7.40
CA THR A 203 10.87 -2.66 -8.45
C THR A 203 9.71 -3.61 -8.21
N PHE A 204 9.97 -4.80 -7.64
CA PHE A 204 8.91 -5.75 -7.29
C PHE A 204 8.01 -5.25 -6.16
N ARG A 205 8.40 -4.20 -5.43
CA ARG A 205 7.52 -3.59 -4.43
C ARG A 205 6.28 -2.94 -5.05
N GLU A 206 6.42 -2.37 -6.25
CA GLU A 206 5.31 -1.73 -6.95
C GLU A 206 4.36 -2.75 -7.60
N SER A 207 4.91 -3.78 -8.25
CA SER A 207 4.13 -4.81 -8.96
C SER A 207 3.77 -6.04 -8.12
N GLY A 208 4.33 -6.16 -6.91
CA GLY A 208 4.26 -7.36 -6.08
C GLY A 208 5.27 -8.44 -6.47
N LEU A 209 5.64 -9.28 -5.50
CA LEU A 209 6.65 -10.34 -5.68
C LEU A 209 6.24 -11.37 -6.74
N PHE A 210 4.98 -11.79 -6.72
CA PHE A 210 4.49 -12.86 -7.61
C PHE A 210 4.55 -12.44 -9.08
N TRP A 211 3.91 -11.31 -9.41
CA TRP A 211 3.93 -10.76 -10.76
C TRP A 211 5.31 -10.29 -11.18
N GLY A 212 6.07 -9.68 -10.26
CA GLY A 212 7.45 -9.28 -10.50
C GLY A 212 8.34 -10.44 -10.95
N ILE A 213 8.31 -11.58 -10.25
CA ILE A 213 9.09 -12.77 -10.64
C ILE A 213 8.62 -13.32 -11.98
N ILE A 214 7.31 -13.42 -12.22
CA ILE A 214 6.77 -13.93 -13.49
C ILE A 214 7.27 -13.08 -14.66
N ILE A 215 7.12 -11.76 -14.56
CA ILE A 215 7.55 -10.82 -15.60
C ILE A 215 9.07 -10.88 -15.78
N PHE A 216 9.83 -10.97 -14.69
CA PHE A 216 11.29 -11.09 -14.75
C PHE A 216 11.75 -12.34 -15.48
N VAL A 217 11.20 -13.51 -15.12
CA VAL A 217 11.52 -14.79 -15.79
C VAL A 217 11.09 -14.76 -17.25
N LEU A 218 9.88 -14.27 -17.54
CA LEU A 218 9.35 -14.17 -18.90
C LEU A 218 10.26 -13.31 -19.79
N ILE A 219 10.63 -12.12 -19.31
CA ILE A 219 11.45 -11.16 -20.06
C ILE A 219 12.85 -11.73 -20.31
N ILE A 220 13.49 -12.36 -19.31
CA ILE A 220 14.79 -13.00 -19.52
C ILE A 220 14.70 -14.16 -20.51
N LEU A 221 13.65 -14.98 -20.45
CA LEU A 221 13.45 -16.09 -21.38
C LEU A 221 13.26 -15.59 -22.82
N VAL A 222 12.42 -14.57 -22.99
CA VAL A 222 12.17 -13.90 -24.27
C VAL A 222 13.45 -13.24 -24.81
N GLY A 223 14.23 -12.57 -23.96
CA GLY A 223 15.51 -11.97 -24.33
C GLY A 223 16.57 -13.02 -24.72
N ALA A 224 16.62 -14.16 -24.01
CA ALA A 224 17.50 -15.27 -24.33
C ALA A 224 17.15 -15.93 -25.68
N LEU A 225 15.85 -16.10 -25.97
CA LEU A 225 15.36 -16.60 -27.25
C LEU A 225 15.71 -15.65 -28.40
N LEU A 226 15.39 -14.37 -28.26
CA LEU A 226 15.71 -13.36 -29.28
C LEU A 226 17.22 -13.35 -29.56
N ARG A 227 18.04 -13.44 -28.51
CA ARG A 227 19.48 -13.53 -28.67
C ARG A 227 19.92 -14.77 -29.43
N SER A 228 19.32 -15.94 -29.15
CA SER A 228 19.62 -17.16 -29.91
C SER A 228 19.31 -16.97 -31.40
N SER A 229 18.21 -16.28 -31.73
CA SER A 229 17.89 -15.93 -33.12
C SER A 229 18.88 -14.92 -33.73
N LEU A 230 19.32 -13.93 -32.95
CA LEU A 230 20.29 -12.92 -33.39
C LEU A 230 21.73 -13.46 -33.47
N ASN A 231 22.09 -14.53 -32.78
CA ASN A 231 23.44 -15.13 -32.84
C ASN A 231 23.79 -15.67 -34.23
N GLY A 232 22.79 -16.03 -35.04
CA GLY A 232 23.01 -16.40 -36.44
C GLY A 232 23.46 -15.22 -37.31
N LEU A 233 23.14 -14.00 -36.90
CA LEU A 233 23.53 -12.77 -37.57
C LEU A 233 24.88 -12.32 -36.99
N ARG A 234 25.93 -12.29 -37.80
CA ARG A 234 27.29 -11.87 -37.41
C ARG A 234 27.39 -10.35 -37.16
N ILE A 235 26.56 -9.82 -36.27
CA ILE A 235 26.46 -8.41 -35.93
C ILE A 235 27.46 -8.09 -34.80
N LEU A 236 28.00 -6.87 -34.81
CA LEU A 236 28.83 -6.36 -33.73
C LEU A 236 28.06 -6.35 -32.39
N HIS A 237 28.78 -6.46 -31.27
CA HIS A 237 28.17 -6.55 -29.95
C HIS A 237 27.26 -5.35 -29.60
N THR A 238 27.70 -4.13 -29.95
CA THR A 238 26.98 -2.89 -29.58
C THR A 238 25.60 -2.77 -30.25
N PRO A 239 25.44 -2.94 -31.59
CA PRO A 239 24.11 -2.95 -32.22
C PRO A 239 23.18 -4.06 -31.72
N LYS A 240 23.72 -5.22 -31.35
CA LYS A 240 22.94 -6.35 -30.81
C LYS A 240 22.27 -6.00 -29.48
N LEU A 241 22.95 -5.25 -28.60
CA LEU A 241 22.38 -4.76 -27.34
C LEU A 241 21.24 -3.76 -27.58
N THR A 242 21.38 -2.86 -28.56
CA THR A 242 20.31 -1.91 -28.90
C THR A 242 19.05 -2.62 -29.39
N ILE A 243 19.20 -3.65 -30.25
CA ILE A 243 18.07 -4.45 -30.73
C ILE A 243 17.38 -5.20 -29.58
N LEU A 244 18.17 -5.77 -28.67
CA LEU A 244 17.65 -6.41 -27.46
C LEU A 244 16.84 -5.43 -26.60
N LEU A 245 17.36 -4.22 -26.37
CA LEU A 245 16.68 -3.19 -25.57
C LEU A 245 15.34 -2.78 -26.20
N VAL A 246 15.30 -2.52 -27.51
CA VAL A 246 14.06 -2.18 -28.22
C VAL A 246 13.03 -3.31 -28.08
N TYR A 247 13.46 -4.56 -28.21
CA TYR A 247 12.55 -5.70 -28.09
C TYR A 247 12.00 -5.88 -26.67
N VAL A 248 12.81 -5.60 -25.64
CA VAL A 248 12.34 -5.62 -24.24
C VAL A 248 11.25 -4.57 -24.00
N VAL A 249 11.43 -3.37 -24.55
CA VAL A 249 10.40 -2.32 -24.50
C VAL A 249 9.12 -2.81 -25.18
N LEU A 250 9.21 -3.40 -26.38
CA LEU A 250 8.05 -3.95 -27.08
C LEU A 250 7.37 -5.10 -26.33
N ALA A 251 8.14 -6.01 -25.72
CA ALA A 251 7.62 -7.10 -24.92
C ALA A 251 6.86 -6.60 -23.69
N LEU A 252 7.38 -5.55 -23.02
CA LEU A 252 6.71 -4.93 -21.88
C LEU A 252 5.43 -4.21 -22.29
N LEU A 253 5.44 -3.48 -23.41
CA LEU A 253 4.22 -2.87 -23.95
C LEU A 253 3.17 -3.94 -24.30
N ALA A 254 3.59 -5.08 -24.85
CA ALA A 254 2.69 -6.20 -25.12
C ALA A 254 2.11 -6.81 -23.84
N VAL A 255 2.93 -7.05 -22.81
CA VAL A 255 2.48 -7.57 -21.51
C VAL A 255 1.53 -6.59 -20.83
N SER A 256 1.82 -5.29 -20.86
CA SER A 256 0.94 -4.24 -20.32
C SER A 256 -0.40 -4.18 -21.07
N ALA A 257 -0.38 -4.20 -22.40
CA ALA A 257 -1.59 -4.22 -23.22
C ALA A 257 -2.45 -5.47 -22.96
N LEU A 258 -1.82 -6.63 -22.82
CA LEU A 258 -2.51 -7.88 -22.44
C LEU A 258 -3.08 -7.78 -21.01
N GLY A 259 -2.33 -7.22 -20.06
CA GLY A 259 -2.76 -7.04 -18.68
C GLY A 259 -4.04 -6.23 -18.55
N VAL A 260 -4.15 -5.13 -19.30
CA VAL A 260 -5.38 -4.32 -19.38
C VAL A 260 -6.52 -5.11 -20.00
N GLY A 261 -6.25 -5.90 -21.06
CA GLY A 261 -7.24 -6.75 -21.71
C GLY A 261 -7.81 -7.86 -20.82
N PHE A 262 -7.04 -8.36 -19.85
CA PHE A 262 -7.47 -9.38 -18.88
C PHE A 262 -8.13 -8.81 -17.61
N GLY A 263 -8.27 -7.48 -17.48
CA GLY A 263 -8.91 -6.84 -16.32
C GLY A 263 -8.08 -6.91 -15.03
N ASN A 264 -6.79 -7.24 -15.11
CA ASN A 264 -5.88 -7.21 -13.96
C ASN A 264 -5.23 -5.81 -13.87
N GLU A 265 -5.77 -4.96 -13.00
CA GLU A 265 -5.27 -3.60 -12.78
C GLU A 265 -3.79 -3.58 -12.34
N ASP A 266 -3.34 -4.60 -11.59
CA ASP A 266 -1.95 -4.77 -11.13
C ASP A 266 -0.93 -4.95 -12.27
N LEU A 267 -1.35 -5.48 -13.43
CA LEU A 267 -0.48 -5.66 -14.60
C LEU A 267 -0.41 -4.41 -15.48
N GLY A 268 -1.49 -3.61 -15.48
CA GLY A 268 -1.65 -2.44 -16.34
C GLY A 268 -0.73 -1.28 -15.98
N TYR A 269 -0.41 -1.11 -14.69
CA TYR A 269 0.39 0.02 -14.16
C TYR A 269 1.85 -0.35 -13.85
N THR A 270 2.46 -1.23 -14.64
CA THR A 270 3.90 -1.51 -14.47
C THR A 270 4.70 -0.24 -14.77
N SER A 271 5.35 0.32 -13.73
CA SER A 271 6.18 1.53 -13.80
C SER A 271 7.29 1.44 -14.84
N LEU A 272 7.67 2.59 -15.42
CA LEU A 272 8.78 2.71 -16.37
C LEU A 272 10.15 2.41 -15.72
N PHE A 273 10.25 2.51 -14.39
CA PHE A 273 11.50 2.24 -13.67
C PHE A 273 11.93 0.75 -13.74
N PRO A 274 11.03 -0.24 -13.52
CA PRO A 274 11.27 -1.65 -13.81
C PRO A 274 11.85 -1.94 -15.19
N LEU A 275 11.39 -1.25 -16.25
CA LEU A 275 11.83 -1.48 -17.63
C LEU A 275 13.35 -1.31 -17.80
N ALA A 276 13.92 -0.24 -17.26
CA ALA A 276 15.36 0.03 -17.38
C ALA A 276 16.20 -1.06 -16.69
N LEU A 277 15.75 -1.52 -15.52
CA LEU A 277 16.40 -2.59 -14.76
C LEU A 277 16.27 -3.94 -15.47
N MET A 278 15.12 -4.24 -16.07
CA MET A 278 14.95 -5.44 -16.90
C MET A 278 15.92 -5.43 -18.08
N ALA A 279 16.04 -4.31 -18.80
CA ALA A 279 16.96 -4.19 -19.91
C ALA A 279 18.42 -4.44 -19.49
N LEU A 280 18.85 -3.83 -18.37
CA LEU A 280 20.18 -4.04 -17.80
C LEU A 280 20.40 -5.51 -17.38
N THR A 281 19.39 -6.19 -16.84
CA THR A 281 19.50 -7.60 -16.46
C THR A 281 19.67 -8.52 -17.67
N ILE A 282 18.98 -8.23 -18.78
CA ILE A 282 19.14 -8.98 -20.02
C ILE A 282 20.52 -8.75 -20.62
N GLU A 283 21.02 -7.51 -20.62
CA GLU A 283 22.38 -7.20 -21.07
C GLU A 283 23.41 -8.02 -20.27
N ARG A 284 23.29 -8.02 -18.94
CA ARG A 284 24.17 -8.82 -18.07
C ARG A 284 24.04 -10.32 -18.32
N PHE A 285 22.82 -10.82 -18.45
CA PHE A 285 22.57 -12.23 -18.77
C PHE A 285 23.19 -12.63 -20.11
N SER A 286 23.03 -11.78 -21.13
CA SER A 286 23.58 -11.97 -22.48
C SER A 286 25.11 -12.04 -22.45
N LEU A 287 25.76 -11.05 -21.84
CA LEU A 287 27.22 -11.00 -21.69
C LEU A 287 27.77 -12.24 -20.99
N ILE A 288 27.20 -12.61 -19.85
CA ILE A 288 27.67 -13.76 -19.07
C ILE A 288 27.45 -15.08 -19.84
N THR A 289 26.38 -15.17 -20.62
CA THR A 289 26.14 -16.33 -21.49
C THR A 289 27.18 -16.43 -22.60
N GLU A 290 27.66 -15.30 -23.13
CA GLU A 290 28.72 -15.22 -24.15
C GLU A 290 30.10 -15.58 -23.56
N GLU A 291 30.43 -15.04 -22.39
CA GLU A 291 31.76 -15.22 -21.76
C GLU A 291 31.91 -16.57 -21.04
N ASN A 292 30.88 -16.99 -20.30
CA ASN A 292 30.96 -18.11 -19.35
C ASN A 292 30.00 -19.27 -19.69
N GLY A 293 29.25 -19.15 -20.78
CA GLY A 293 28.27 -20.14 -21.23
C GLY A 293 26.93 -20.10 -20.52
N ILE A 294 25.93 -20.75 -21.11
CA ILE A 294 24.54 -20.69 -20.67
C ILE A 294 24.28 -21.34 -19.31
N LYS A 295 25.01 -22.41 -18.97
CA LYS A 295 24.89 -23.09 -17.67
C LYS A 295 25.25 -22.15 -16.53
N THR A 296 26.35 -21.42 -16.68
CA THR A 296 26.83 -20.46 -15.68
C THR A 296 25.86 -19.29 -15.54
N ALA A 297 25.36 -18.76 -16.66
CA ALA A 297 24.37 -17.68 -16.66
C ALA A 297 23.07 -18.08 -15.95
N LEU A 298 22.59 -19.30 -16.17
CA LEU A 298 21.35 -19.81 -15.57
C LEU A 298 21.49 -20.05 -14.06
N VAL A 299 22.65 -20.51 -13.60
CA VAL A 299 22.98 -20.60 -12.16
C VAL A 299 23.03 -19.21 -11.52
N LEU A 300 23.69 -18.24 -12.14
CA LEU A 300 23.72 -16.86 -11.62
C LEU A 300 22.32 -16.22 -11.61
N PHE A 301 21.49 -16.51 -12.61
CA PHE A 301 20.11 -16.05 -12.65
C PHE A 301 19.31 -16.63 -11.48
N ALA A 302 19.36 -17.94 -11.26
CA ALA A 302 18.69 -18.58 -10.12
C ALA A 302 19.13 -17.99 -8.78
N ASN A 303 20.44 -17.81 -8.59
CA ASN A 303 21.00 -17.14 -7.41
C ASN A 303 20.50 -15.71 -7.24
N THR A 304 20.36 -14.98 -8.36
CA THR A 304 19.84 -13.60 -8.36
C THR A 304 18.38 -13.59 -7.94
N VAL A 305 17.53 -14.47 -8.49
CA VAL A 305 16.11 -14.59 -8.11
C VAL A 305 15.97 -14.89 -6.62
N VAL A 306 16.75 -15.84 -6.09
CA VAL A 306 16.76 -16.16 -4.65
C VAL A 306 17.13 -14.92 -3.84
N THR A 307 18.21 -14.23 -4.21
CA THR A 307 18.67 -13.04 -3.48
C THR A 307 17.64 -11.90 -3.54
N VAL A 308 16.97 -11.71 -4.68
CA VAL A 308 15.89 -10.74 -4.87
C VAL A 308 14.72 -11.02 -3.93
N ILE A 309 14.30 -12.28 -3.79
CA ILE A 309 13.22 -12.67 -2.86
C ILE A 309 13.56 -12.27 -1.43
N PHE A 310 14.77 -12.57 -0.96
CA PHE A 310 15.19 -12.19 0.39
C PHE A 310 15.28 -10.67 0.57
N CYS A 311 15.84 -9.95 -0.41
CA CYS A 311 15.87 -8.49 -0.39
C CYS A 311 14.45 -7.91 -0.34
N TYR A 312 13.52 -8.46 -1.12
CA TYR A 312 12.13 -8.03 -1.17
C TYR A 312 11.43 -8.19 0.18
N VAL A 313 11.61 -9.34 0.84
CA VAL A 313 11.03 -9.59 2.18
C VAL A 313 11.53 -8.57 3.20
N VAL A 314 12.83 -8.26 3.16
CA VAL A 314 13.43 -7.27 4.07
C VAL A 314 12.93 -5.86 3.77
N ILE A 315 12.87 -5.46 2.49
CA ILE A 315 12.44 -4.12 2.08
C ILE A 315 10.94 -3.89 2.33
N THR A 316 10.12 -4.93 2.21
CA THR A 316 8.65 -4.85 2.34
C THR A 316 8.19 -5.03 3.79
N SER A 317 9.08 -5.40 4.71
CA SER A 317 8.73 -5.61 6.13
C SER A 317 8.29 -4.32 6.80
N ILE A 318 7.03 -4.28 7.26
CA ILE A 318 6.43 -3.13 7.96
C ILE A 318 7.24 -2.74 9.20
N LEU A 319 7.80 -3.73 9.90
CA LEU A 319 8.56 -3.53 11.14
C LEU A 319 9.86 -2.78 10.83
N LEU A 320 10.59 -3.20 9.80
CA LEU A 320 11.84 -2.54 9.41
C LEU A 320 11.57 -1.12 8.90
N GLN A 321 10.55 -0.95 8.05
CA GLN A 321 10.15 0.37 7.55
C GLN A 321 9.80 1.32 8.70
N THR A 322 9.05 0.83 9.69
CA THR A 322 8.63 1.63 10.86
C THR A 322 9.82 2.01 11.73
N ILE A 323 10.73 1.07 12.04
CA ILE A 323 11.93 1.34 12.85
C ILE A 323 12.85 2.36 12.18
N VAL A 324 13.07 2.18 10.88
CA VAL A 324 14.03 2.97 10.11
C VAL A 324 13.51 4.38 9.83
N LEU A 325 12.19 4.51 9.67
CA LEU A 325 11.52 5.80 9.61
C LEU A 325 11.52 6.50 10.97
N ALA A 326 11.30 5.75 12.06
CA ALA A 326 11.32 6.28 13.41
C ALA A 326 12.72 6.74 13.86
N TYR A 327 13.76 5.99 13.49
CA TYR A 327 15.15 6.19 13.88
C TYR A 327 16.08 6.07 12.66
N PRO A 328 16.29 7.16 11.90
CA PRO A 328 17.20 7.17 10.76
C PRO A 328 18.65 6.84 11.14
N GLU A 329 19.03 6.96 12.42
CA GLU A 329 20.34 6.56 12.95
C GLU A 329 20.62 5.06 12.75
N VAL A 330 19.60 4.23 12.55
CA VAL A 330 19.75 2.83 12.16
C VAL A 330 20.54 2.69 10.86
N LEU A 331 20.54 3.69 9.97
CA LEU A 331 21.41 3.70 8.80
C LEU A 331 22.90 3.75 9.16
N LEU A 332 23.29 4.42 10.25
CA LEU A 332 24.68 4.39 10.72
C LEU A 332 25.05 3.00 11.20
N LEU A 333 24.13 2.31 11.89
CA LEU A 333 24.32 0.90 12.26
C LEU A 333 24.46 0.03 11.01
N VAL A 334 23.64 0.25 9.98
CA VAL A 334 23.76 -0.43 8.68
C VAL A 334 25.15 -0.23 8.07
N VAL A 335 25.70 0.98 8.12
CA VAL A 335 27.07 1.26 7.68
C VAL A 335 28.08 0.48 8.53
N SER A 336 27.96 0.50 9.86
CA SER A 336 28.86 -0.27 10.75
C SER A 336 28.83 -1.77 10.46
N VAL A 337 27.64 -2.35 10.28
CA VAL A 337 27.48 -3.76 9.92
C VAL A 337 28.07 -4.04 8.54
N SER A 338 27.88 -3.14 7.58
CA SER A 338 28.46 -3.29 6.23
C SER A 338 29.99 -3.29 6.26
N ILE A 339 30.61 -2.43 7.09
CA ILE A 339 32.06 -2.41 7.30
C ILE A 339 32.53 -3.71 7.95
N TYR A 340 31.85 -4.16 9.01
CA TYR A 340 32.17 -5.41 9.70
C TYR A 340 32.10 -6.63 8.77
N LEU A 341 31.02 -6.75 8.00
CA LEU A 341 30.85 -7.82 7.03
C LEU A 341 31.79 -7.68 5.83
N GLY A 342 32.22 -6.47 5.48
CA GLY A 342 33.24 -6.20 4.47
C GLY A 342 34.63 -6.68 4.90
N ALA A 343 34.93 -6.65 6.20
CA ALA A 343 36.17 -7.15 6.79
C ALA A 343 36.13 -8.66 7.11
N TRP A 344 35.08 -9.38 6.70
CA TRP A 344 34.91 -10.79 7.02
C TRP A 344 36.01 -11.66 6.38
N LYS A 345 36.84 -12.29 7.21
CA LYS A 345 37.92 -13.20 6.80
C LYS A 345 37.56 -14.70 6.91
N GLY A 346 36.35 -15.03 7.31
CA GLY A 346 35.90 -16.42 7.46
C GLY A 346 35.69 -17.12 6.10
N LEU A 347 35.80 -18.45 6.09
CA LEU A 347 35.43 -19.28 4.94
C LEU A 347 33.95 -19.08 4.61
N ARG A 348 33.61 -18.98 3.32
CA ARG A 348 32.21 -18.89 2.89
C ARG A 348 31.47 -20.19 3.20
N ILE A 349 30.17 -20.12 3.49
CA ILE A 349 29.35 -21.32 3.76
C ILE A 349 29.40 -22.30 2.58
N THR A 350 29.36 -21.79 1.35
CA THR A 350 29.50 -22.59 0.12
C THR A 350 30.86 -23.29 0.03
N GLU A 351 31.94 -22.64 0.48
CA GLU A 351 33.28 -23.24 0.54
C GLU A 351 33.37 -24.29 1.64
N LEU A 352 32.80 -24.05 2.81
CA LEU A 352 32.67 -25.03 3.90
C LEU A 352 31.96 -26.30 3.42
N ILE A 353 30.85 -26.17 2.69
CA ILE A 353 30.11 -27.32 2.15
C ILE A 353 30.95 -28.05 1.08
N ARG A 354 31.62 -27.31 0.19
CA ARG A 354 32.45 -27.89 -0.88
C ARG A 354 33.67 -28.63 -0.34
N PHE A 355 34.35 -28.06 0.65
CA PHE A 355 35.58 -28.60 1.24
C PHE A 355 35.34 -29.44 2.49
N ARG A 356 34.07 -29.68 2.87
CA ARG A 356 33.69 -30.51 4.03
C ARG A 356 34.40 -31.85 4.04
N LYS A 357 34.52 -32.52 2.88
CA LYS A 357 35.17 -33.84 2.76
C LYS A 357 36.70 -33.82 2.93
N LEU A 358 37.35 -32.68 2.74
CA LEU A 358 38.80 -32.54 2.92
C LEU A 358 39.18 -32.11 4.34
N ILE A 359 38.32 -31.31 4.97
CA ILE A 359 38.52 -30.83 6.35
C ILE A 359 38.21 -31.94 7.36
N PHE A 360 37.09 -32.66 7.21
CA PHE A 360 36.68 -33.70 8.17
C PHE A 360 37.33 -35.08 7.95
N ARG A 361 38.09 -35.30 6.87
CA ARG A 361 38.78 -36.59 6.64
C ARG A 361 40.12 -36.69 7.37
N LYS A 362 40.68 -35.57 7.85
CA LYS A 362 41.99 -35.56 8.52
C LYS A 362 41.92 -35.96 10.01
N GLU A 363 40.72 -36.00 10.62
CA GLU A 363 40.53 -36.42 12.02
C GLU A 363 40.44 -37.94 12.22
N ILE A 364 40.37 -38.75 11.15
CA ILE A 364 40.28 -40.23 11.24
C ILE A 364 41.66 -40.90 11.10
N LEU A 365 42.74 -40.13 10.95
CA LEU A 365 44.11 -40.63 10.76
C LEU A 365 45.12 -40.08 11.79
N SER A 366 44.66 -39.54 12.93
CA SER A 366 45.54 -39.21 14.07
C SER A 366 45.38 -40.21 15.19
#